data_AF-R7QL48-F1
#
_entry.id   AF-R7QL48-F1
#
_cell.length_a   1.000
_cell.length_b   1.000
_cell.length_c   1.000
_cell.angle_alpha   90.00
_cell.angle_beta   90.00
_cell.angle_gamma   90.00
#
_symmetry.space_group_name_H-M   'P 1'
#
loop_
_entity.id
_entity.type
_entity.pdbx_description
1 polymer ?
#
loop_
_entity_poly.entity_id
_entity_poly.type
_entity_poly.pdbx_seq_one_letter_code
_entity_poly.pdbx_strand_id
1 'polypeptide(L)'
;MLAVAVADEDYRQAAQLRDAAEQLDAAHPTFALRRRLEAALSRQDFARAAALRDEIDRVNMHAVADRCKPRYPLGLVVVHRRLSYRMVLFGADYRCRAPRATAGQAWGSRRGELQPWYHAAVDERDKSTGDNIVYVAEDDCVPAPPGVQVQHPITRIMFRGLHSQRACPGYSWYVPVGNEEAENMRCVDG
;
A
#
# COMPACT_ATOMS: atom_id res chain seq x y z
N MET A 1 -12.40 -34.13 -12.40
CA MET A 1 -11.04 -34.39 -12.91
C MET A 1 -10.20 -35.33 -12.03
N LEU A 2 -10.55 -35.59 -10.77
CA LEU A 2 -9.87 -36.63 -9.96
C LEU A 2 -10.24 -38.07 -10.35
N ALA A 3 -11.38 -38.29 -11.02
CA ALA A 3 -11.85 -39.62 -11.40
C ALA A 3 -11.23 -40.18 -12.70
N VAL A 4 -10.53 -39.35 -13.49
CA VAL A 4 -9.97 -39.75 -14.80
C VAL A 4 -8.52 -40.24 -14.68
N ALA A 5 -7.78 -39.82 -13.65
CA ALA A 5 -6.38 -40.18 -13.44
C ALA A 5 -6.17 -41.48 -12.64
N VAL A 6 -7.24 -42.15 -12.19
CA VAL A 6 -7.15 -43.44 -11.47
C VAL A 6 -7.24 -44.63 -12.43
N ALA A 7 -7.61 -44.38 -13.69
CA ALA A 7 -7.80 -45.42 -14.71
C ALA A 7 -6.53 -45.76 -15.50
N ASP A 8 -5.55 -44.85 -15.56
CA ASP A 8 -4.19 -45.12 -16.04
C ASP A 8 -3.26 -45.18 -14.83
N GLU A 9 -2.33 -46.12 -14.81
CA GLU A 9 -1.37 -46.40 -13.72
C GLU A 9 -0.34 -45.28 -13.46
N ASP A 10 -0.71 -44.02 -13.72
CA ASP A 10 0.11 -42.82 -13.53
C ASP A 10 0.04 -42.29 -12.09
N TYR A 11 0.29 -43.19 -11.14
CA TYR A 11 0.33 -42.88 -9.71
C TYR A 11 1.33 -41.76 -9.36
N ARG A 12 2.38 -41.59 -10.17
CA ARG A 12 3.36 -40.49 -10.01
C ARG A 12 2.74 -39.14 -10.38
N GLN A 13 1.99 -39.07 -11.47
CA GLN A 13 1.33 -37.85 -11.89
C GLN A 13 0.20 -37.48 -10.92
N ALA A 14 -0.54 -38.48 -10.42
CA ALA A 14 -1.54 -38.28 -9.37
C ALA A 14 -0.93 -37.76 -8.06
N ALA A 15 0.23 -38.29 -7.65
CA ALA A 15 0.96 -37.81 -6.47
C ALA A 15 1.46 -36.36 -6.65
N GLN A 16 2.04 -36.04 -7.81
CA GLN A 16 2.49 -34.67 -8.12
C GLN A 16 1.33 -33.66 -8.10
N LEU A 17 0.17 -34.03 -8.63
CA LEU A 17 -1.03 -33.19 -8.61
C LEU A 17 -1.58 -32.99 -7.20
N ARG A 18 -1.52 -34.03 -6.34
CA ARG A 18 -1.90 -33.92 -4.94
C ARG A 18 -0.96 -32.99 -4.19
N ASP A 19 0.35 -33.19 -4.33
CA ASP A 19 1.35 -32.39 -3.63
C ASP A 19 1.32 -30.91 -4.10
N ALA A 20 1.06 -30.67 -5.39
CA ALA A 20 0.82 -29.33 -5.93
C ALA A 20 -0.46 -28.68 -5.38
N ALA A 21 -1.54 -29.46 -5.21
CA ALA A 21 -2.77 -28.98 -4.59
C ALA A 21 -2.59 -28.65 -3.11
N GLU A 22 -1.79 -29.43 -2.37
CA GLU A 22 -1.43 -29.14 -0.98
C GLU A 22 -0.61 -27.86 -0.86
N GLN A 23 0.34 -27.63 -1.78
CA GLN A 23 1.12 -26.40 -1.84
C GLN A 23 0.23 -25.17 -2.14
N LEU A 24 -0.76 -25.31 -3.02
CA LEU A 24 -1.73 -24.25 -3.31
C LEU A 24 -2.67 -23.97 -2.14
N ASP A 25 -3.13 -25.02 -1.44
CA ASP A 25 -3.94 -24.91 -0.22
C ASP A 25 -3.15 -24.21 0.90
N ALA A 26 -1.85 -24.48 1.02
CA ALA A 26 -0.96 -23.79 1.95
C ALA A 26 -0.69 -22.33 1.55
N ALA A 27 -0.66 -22.03 0.25
CA ALA A 27 -0.36 -20.70 -0.28
C ALA A 27 -1.53 -19.72 -0.15
N HIS A 28 -2.80 -20.17 -0.22
CA HIS A 28 -3.95 -19.30 -0.06
C HIS A 28 -4.94 -19.80 1.00
N PRO A 29 -5.16 -19.02 2.07
CA PRO A 29 -6.00 -19.43 3.21
C PRO A 29 -7.48 -19.65 2.84
N THR A 30 -7.91 -19.17 1.66
CA THR A 30 -9.29 -19.28 1.20
C THR A 30 -9.58 -20.52 0.34
N PHE A 31 -8.58 -21.23 -0.18
CA PHE A 31 -8.82 -22.41 -1.02
C PHE A 31 -9.46 -23.55 -0.23
N ALA A 32 -8.92 -23.87 0.94
CA ALA A 32 -9.49 -24.90 1.81
C ALA A 32 -10.94 -24.57 2.23
N LEU A 33 -11.24 -23.30 2.50
CA LEU A 33 -12.60 -22.84 2.84
C LEU A 33 -13.56 -22.97 1.64
N ARG A 34 -13.11 -22.61 0.43
CA ARG A 34 -13.89 -22.78 -0.80
C ARG A 34 -14.21 -24.24 -1.11
N ARG A 35 -13.25 -25.15 -0.92
CA ARG A 35 -13.50 -26.60 -1.08
C ARG A 35 -14.51 -27.12 -0.07
N ARG A 36 -14.45 -26.65 1.18
CA ARG A 36 -15.44 -26.99 2.22
C ARG A 36 -16.83 -26.43 1.87
N LEU A 37 -16.90 -25.24 1.28
CA LEU A 37 -18.14 -24.62 0.83
C LEU A 37 -18.79 -25.45 -0.29
N GLU A 38 -18.02 -25.87 -1.30
CA GLU A 38 -18.50 -26.76 -2.37
C GLU A 38 -19.06 -28.07 -1.81
N ALA A 39 -18.35 -28.71 -0.87
CA ALA A 39 -18.81 -29.93 -0.23
C ALA A 39 -20.12 -29.75 0.57
N ALA A 40 -20.30 -28.59 1.23
CA ALA A 40 -21.54 -28.27 1.95
C ALA A 40 -22.71 -28.05 0.99
N LEU A 41 -22.47 -27.35 -0.13
CA LEU A 41 -23.46 -27.14 -1.19
C LEU A 41 -23.89 -28.46 -1.84
N SER A 42 -22.95 -29.37 -2.12
CA SER A 42 -23.27 -30.70 -2.66
C SER A 42 -24.12 -31.55 -1.71
N ARG A 43 -24.01 -31.32 -0.40
CA ARG A 43 -24.81 -32.01 0.62
C ARG A 43 -26.11 -31.28 0.97
N GLN A 44 -26.41 -30.17 0.30
CA GLN A 44 -27.55 -29.28 0.59
C GLN A 44 -27.59 -28.76 2.04
N ASP A 45 -26.43 -28.69 2.69
CA ASP A 45 -26.29 -28.10 4.03
C ASP A 45 -26.09 -26.58 3.90
N PHE A 46 -27.20 -25.87 3.71
CA PHE A 46 -27.19 -24.43 3.45
C PHE A 46 -26.76 -23.61 4.67
N ALA A 47 -27.06 -24.08 5.89
CA ALA A 47 -26.63 -23.43 7.12
C ALA A 47 -25.10 -23.41 7.23
N ARG A 48 -24.46 -24.55 6.95
CA ARG A 48 -23.00 -24.64 6.92
C ARG A 48 -22.39 -23.88 5.75
N ALA A 49 -23.02 -23.90 4.58
CA ALA A 49 -22.57 -23.13 3.42
C ALA A 49 -22.58 -21.61 3.70
N ALA A 50 -23.62 -21.10 4.37
CA ALA A 50 -23.68 -19.68 4.76
C ALA A 50 -22.54 -19.31 5.71
N ALA A 51 -22.31 -20.11 6.76
CA ALA A 51 -21.22 -19.86 7.71
C ALA A 51 -19.82 -19.86 7.02
N LEU A 52 -19.59 -20.79 6.09
CA LEU A 52 -18.34 -20.86 5.33
C LEU A 52 -18.16 -19.66 4.39
N ARG A 53 -19.26 -19.17 3.79
CA ARG A 53 -19.22 -17.94 2.98
C ARG A 53 -18.82 -16.74 3.82
N ASP A 54 -19.44 -16.55 4.98
CA ASP A 54 -19.12 -15.44 5.89
C ASP A 54 -17.66 -15.50 6.36
N GLU A 55 -17.14 -16.70 6.58
CA GLU A 55 -15.74 -16.93 6.93
C GLU A 55 -14.79 -16.57 5.77
N ILE A 56 -15.10 -16.98 4.54
CA ILE A 56 -14.34 -16.61 3.34
C ILE A 56 -14.34 -15.09 3.17
N ASP A 57 -15.49 -14.45 3.32
CA ASP A 57 -15.63 -13.00 3.20
C ASP A 57 -14.82 -12.30 4.29
N ARG A 58 -14.85 -12.79 5.54
CA ARG A 58 -14.01 -12.28 6.63
C ARG A 58 -12.52 -12.36 6.30
N VAL A 59 -12.03 -13.52 5.86
CA VAL A 59 -10.61 -13.70 5.52
C VAL A 59 -10.21 -12.79 4.36
N ASN A 60 -11.05 -12.67 3.33
CA ASN A 60 -10.82 -11.76 2.22
C ASN A 60 -10.75 -10.30 2.68
N MET A 61 -11.66 -9.86 3.54
CA MET A 61 -11.69 -8.50 4.07
C MET A 61 -10.42 -8.17 4.85
N HIS A 62 -9.93 -9.10 5.69
CA HIS A 62 -8.65 -8.92 6.40
C HIS A 62 -7.48 -8.85 5.42
N ALA A 63 -7.42 -9.77 4.46
CA ALA A 63 -6.35 -9.78 3.46
C ALA A 63 -6.32 -8.52 2.59
N VAL A 64 -7.49 -7.94 2.28
CA VAL A 64 -7.59 -6.65 1.58
C VAL A 64 -7.17 -5.51 2.49
N ALA A 65 -7.64 -5.48 3.74
CA ALA A 65 -7.28 -4.45 4.71
C ALA A 65 -5.76 -4.38 4.93
N ASP A 66 -5.08 -5.53 5.03
CA ASP A 66 -3.63 -5.60 5.18
C ASP A 66 -2.87 -5.08 3.95
N ARG A 67 -3.40 -5.30 2.74
CA ARG A 67 -2.81 -4.80 1.49
C ARG A 67 -3.02 -3.30 1.30
N CYS A 68 -4.16 -2.80 1.76
CA CYS A 68 -4.56 -1.41 1.66
C CYS A 68 -4.01 -0.52 2.76
N LYS A 69 -3.35 -1.08 3.79
CA LYS A 69 -2.84 -0.30 4.92
C LYS A 69 -1.60 0.53 4.51
N PRO A 70 -1.63 1.87 4.67
CA PRO A 70 -0.48 2.72 4.37
C PRO A 70 0.69 2.40 5.32
N ARG A 71 1.85 2.13 4.73
CA ARG A 71 3.11 1.88 5.43
C ARG A 71 3.76 3.17 5.91
N TYR A 72 3.58 4.27 5.19
CA TYR A 72 4.25 5.53 5.44
C TYR A 72 3.30 6.57 6.04
N PRO A 73 3.71 7.29 7.11
CA PRO A 73 2.93 8.39 7.62
C PRO A 73 2.94 9.58 6.65
N LEU A 74 1.88 10.38 6.70
CA LEU A 74 1.84 11.68 6.03
C LEU A 74 2.91 12.61 6.64
N GLY A 75 3.42 13.57 5.89
CA GLY A 75 4.53 14.44 6.29
C GLY A 75 5.91 13.77 6.20
N LEU A 76 5.99 12.49 5.83
CA LEU A 76 7.26 11.84 5.52
C LEU A 76 7.81 12.37 4.19
N VAL A 77 9.12 12.67 4.19
CA VAL A 77 9.86 12.95 2.96
C VAL A 77 10.34 11.64 2.35
N VAL A 78 10.01 11.43 1.08
CA VAL A 78 10.36 10.25 0.31
C VAL A 78 11.01 10.65 -1.01
N VAL A 79 11.74 9.72 -1.59
CA VAL A 79 12.33 9.81 -2.93
C VAL A 79 11.61 8.82 -3.83
N HIS A 80 11.27 9.26 -5.04
CA HIS A 80 10.66 8.39 -6.03
C HIS A 80 11.67 7.35 -6.52
N ARG A 81 11.38 6.06 -6.36
CA ARG A 81 12.30 4.94 -6.62
C ARG A 81 12.94 4.96 -8.02
N ARG A 82 12.16 5.30 -9.04
CA ARG A 82 12.59 5.28 -10.46
C ARG A 82 13.13 6.60 -11.00
N LEU A 83 12.58 7.72 -10.53
CA LEU A 83 12.79 9.07 -11.09
C LEU A 83 13.65 9.94 -10.17
N SER A 84 13.95 9.44 -8.97
CA SER A 84 14.89 10.02 -8.00
C SER A 84 14.60 11.44 -7.54
N TYR A 85 13.40 11.99 -7.80
CA TYR A 85 12.98 13.28 -7.24
C TYR A 85 12.47 13.12 -5.80
N ARG A 86 12.65 14.16 -5.00
CA ARG A 86 12.19 14.23 -3.62
C ARG A 86 10.76 14.75 -3.56
N MET A 87 10.00 14.21 -2.61
CA MET A 87 8.62 14.63 -2.40
C MET A 87 8.19 14.42 -0.95
N VAL A 88 7.24 15.22 -0.48
CA VAL A 88 6.60 15.01 0.81
C VAL A 88 5.20 14.43 0.62
N LEU A 89 4.85 13.43 1.40
CA LEU A 89 3.51 12.83 1.38
C LEU A 89 2.55 13.73 2.16
N PHE A 90 1.39 14.09 1.60
CA PHE A 90 0.41 14.92 2.32
C PHE A 90 -1.01 14.35 2.30
N GLY A 91 -1.29 13.36 1.44
CA GLY A 91 -2.54 12.61 1.44
C GLY A 91 -2.31 11.15 1.10
N ALA A 92 -3.22 10.27 1.51
CA ALA A 92 -3.17 8.84 1.22
C ALA A 92 -4.56 8.33 0.84
N ASP A 93 -4.62 7.51 -0.20
CA ASP A 93 -5.77 6.73 -0.61
C ASP A 93 -5.45 5.24 -0.43
N TYR A 94 -6.37 4.48 0.17
CA TYR A 94 -6.20 3.04 0.40
C TYR A 94 -6.16 2.18 -0.88
N ARG A 95 -6.50 2.78 -2.02
CA ARG A 95 -6.48 2.18 -3.37
C ARG A 95 -6.30 3.27 -4.41
N CYS A 96 -5.86 2.92 -5.61
CA CYS A 96 -5.77 3.87 -6.71
C CYS A 96 -7.16 4.48 -7.00
N ARG A 97 -7.26 5.82 -6.97
CA ARG A 97 -8.48 6.56 -7.37
C ARG A 97 -8.28 7.35 -8.67
N ALA A 98 -7.08 7.37 -9.22
CA ALA A 98 -6.79 8.10 -10.45
C ALA A 98 -7.40 7.40 -11.68
N PRO A 99 -7.85 8.17 -12.68
CA PRO A 99 -8.26 7.60 -13.96
C PRO A 99 -7.08 6.87 -14.62
N ARG A 100 -7.38 5.76 -15.32
CA ARG A 100 -6.37 4.88 -15.94
C ARG A 100 -5.37 5.61 -16.84
N ALA A 101 -5.77 6.70 -17.48
CA ALA A 101 -4.90 7.53 -18.32
C ALA A 101 -3.74 8.18 -17.52
N THR A 102 -4.02 8.67 -16.32
CA THR A 102 -3.02 9.29 -15.42
C THR A 102 -2.23 8.23 -14.65
N ALA A 103 -2.86 7.11 -14.30
CA ALA A 103 -2.19 5.95 -13.72
C ALA A 103 -1.18 5.30 -14.69
N GLY A 104 -1.27 5.61 -16.00
CA GLY A 104 -0.39 5.22 -17.12
C GLY A 104 1.12 5.24 -16.82
N GLN A 105 1.59 6.18 -16.01
CA GLN A 105 3.02 6.31 -15.67
C GLN A 105 3.46 5.43 -14.49
N ALA A 106 2.51 4.88 -13.73
CA ALA A 106 2.74 4.03 -12.56
C ALA A 106 2.56 2.53 -12.86
N TRP A 107 2.37 2.15 -14.13
CA TRP A 107 2.34 0.75 -14.56
C TRP A 107 3.75 0.15 -14.37
N GLY A 108 3.88 -0.66 -13.33
CA GLY A 108 5.16 -1.25 -12.90
C GLY A 108 5.26 -1.52 -11.39
N SER A 109 4.31 -1.06 -10.59
CA SER A 109 4.25 -1.40 -9.16
C SER A 109 3.84 -2.86 -8.95
N ARG A 110 4.50 -3.54 -8.01
CA ARG A 110 4.33 -5.00 -7.80
C ARG A 110 2.96 -5.34 -7.24
N ARG A 111 2.38 -4.42 -6.47
CA ARG A 111 1.07 -4.59 -5.80
C ARG A 111 -0.12 -4.04 -6.59
N GLY A 112 0.11 -3.42 -7.75
CA GLY A 112 -0.96 -2.92 -8.62
C GLY A 112 -1.87 -1.87 -7.96
N GLU A 113 -3.16 -1.91 -8.28
CA GLU A 113 -4.15 -0.89 -7.86
C GLU A 113 -4.62 -1.03 -6.41
N LEU A 114 -4.40 -2.18 -5.77
CA LEU A 114 -4.88 -2.54 -4.42
C LEU A 114 -3.91 -2.14 -3.29
N GLN A 115 -2.84 -1.43 -3.62
CA GLN A 115 -1.94 -0.85 -2.63
C GLN A 115 -2.36 0.58 -2.27
N PRO A 116 -1.81 1.15 -1.19
CA PRO A 116 -1.97 2.56 -0.88
C PRO A 116 -1.31 3.45 -1.94
N TRP A 117 -1.98 4.53 -2.29
CA TRP A 117 -1.46 5.58 -3.15
C TRP A 117 -1.38 6.87 -2.36
N TYR A 118 -0.33 7.65 -2.61
CA TYR A 118 -0.11 8.90 -1.92
C TYR A 118 -0.23 10.09 -2.86
N HIS A 119 -0.82 11.16 -2.34
CA HIS A 119 -0.69 12.50 -2.88
C HIS A 119 0.59 13.09 -2.31
N ALA A 120 1.53 13.40 -3.19
CA ALA A 120 2.86 13.86 -2.81
C ALA A 120 3.20 15.17 -3.52
N ALA A 121 3.89 16.05 -2.81
CA ALA A 121 4.37 17.33 -3.34
C ALA A 121 5.85 17.21 -3.64
N VAL A 122 6.24 17.37 -4.89
CA VAL A 122 7.61 17.30 -5.40
C VAL A 122 8.37 18.56 -5.02
N ASP A 123 9.66 18.41 -4.76
CA ASP A 123 10.56 19.53 -4.56
C ASP A 123 10.66 20.39 -5.82
N GLU A 124 10.43 21.70 -5.70
CA GLU A 124 10.54 22.66 -6.82
C GLU A 124 11.93 22.64 -7.48
N ARG A 125 12.97 22.25 -6.74
CA ARG A 125 14.34 22.14 -7.27
C ARG A 125 14.52 20.96 -8.21
N ASP A 126 13.72 19.91 -8.05
CA ASP A 126 13.87 18.66 -8.80
C ASP A 126 13.02 18.65 -10.08
N LYS A 127 12.05 19.59 -10.21
CA LYS A 127 11.13 19.63 -11.34
C LYS A 127 10.85 21.07 -11.77
N SER A 128 11.37 21.45 -12.93
CA SER A 128 11.33 22.83 -13.45
C SER A 128 10.04 23.19 -14.20
N THR A 129 9.20 22.20 -14.55
CA THR A 129 8.01 22.41 -15.39
C THR A 129 6.84 21.49 -15.01
N GLY A 130 5.67 22.09 -14.75
CA GLY A 130 4.38 21.39 -14.59
C GLY A 130 3.83 21.36 -13.17
N ASP A 131 2.76 20.57 -12.97
CA ASP A 131 2.17 20.35 -11.65
C ASP A 131 3.19 19.63 -10.74
N ASN A 132 3.52 20.29 -9.64
CA ASN A 132 4.44 19.81 -8.61
C ASN A 132 3.74 18.89 -7.59
N ILE A 133 2.47 18.58 -7.82
CA ILE A 133 1.73 17.55 -7.07
C ILE A 133 1.65 16.30 -7.93
N VAL A 134 2.05 15.17 -7.35
CA VAL A 134 2.06 13.86 -8.02
C VAL A 134 1.25 12.85 -7.22
N TYR A 135 0.71 11.87 -7.95
CA TYR A 135 0.02 10.74 -7.37
C TYR A 135 0.89 9.49 -7.56
N VAL A 136 1.38 8.93 -6.45
CA VAL A 136 2.45 7.92 -6.46
C VAL A 136 2.04 6.67 -5.68
N ALA A 137 2.41 5.51 -6.21
CA ALA A 137 2.20 4.23 -5.52
C ALA A 137 3.16 4.06 -4.34
N GLU A 138 2.72 3.40 -3.27
CA GLU A 138 3.56 3.11 -2.11
C GLU A 138 4.87 2.37 -2.48
N ASP A 139 4.80 1.41 -3.41
CA ASP A 139 5.96 0.65 -3.90
C ASP A 139 7.06 1.52 -4.52
N ASP A 140 6.71 2.70 -5.02
CA ASP A 140 7.65 3.65 -5.63
C ASP A 140 8.14 4.72 -4.64
N CYS A 141 7.70 4.66 -3.38
CA CYS A 141 8.14 5.57 -2.32
C CYS A 141 9.28 4.94 -1.50
N VAL A 142 10.44 5.62 -1.47
CA VAL A 142 11.58 5.27 -0.63
C VAL A 142 11.78 6.37 0.42
N PRO A 143 11.76 6.08 1.73
CA PRO A 143 12.03 7.08 2.76
C PRO A 143 13.37 7.79 2.52
N ALA A 144 13.35 9.12 2.55
CA ALA A 144 14.57 9.92 2.43
C ALA A 144 15.40 9.83 3.72
N PRO A 145 16.73 10.04 3.64
CA PRO A 145 17.56 10.18 4.83
C PRO A 145 17.07 11.30 5.77
N PRO A 146 17.35 11.19 7.08
CA PRO A 146 17.03 12.24 8.04
C PRO A 146 17.60 13.61 7.65
N GLY A 147 16.79 14.66 7.82
CA GLY A 147 17.18 16.04 7.53
C GLY A 147 16.97 16.49 6.09
N VAL A 148 16.52 15.61 5.19
CA VAL A 148 16.14 16.01 3.83
C VAL A 148 14.86 16.85 3.88
N GLN A 149 14.93 18.05 3.31
CA GLN A 149 13.81 18.99 3.21
C GLN A 149 13.32 19.09 1.77
N VAL A 150 12.00 19.31 1.62
CA VAL A 150 11.32 19.53 0.34
C VAL A 150 10.83 20.97 0.28
N GLN A 151 11.18 21.68 -0.79
CA GLN A 151 10.68 23.04 -1.02
C GLN A 151 9.42 22.95 -1.88
N HIS A 152 8.25 23.26 -1.31
CA HIS A 152 7.00 23.34 -2.06
C HIS A 152 5.97 24.24 -1.34
N PRO A 153 5.19 25.09 -2.02
CA PRO A 153 4.22 26.00 -1.40
C PRO A 153 3.18 25.29 -0.53
N ILE A 154 2.73 24.09 -0.95
CA ILE A 154 1.75 23.30 -0.20
C ILE A 154 2.26 22.87 1.18
N THR A 155 3.56 22.74 1.37
CA THR A 155 4.09 22.30 2.66
C THR A 155 3.86 23.36 3.74
N ARG A 156 3.93 24.65 3.36
CA ARG A 156 3.63 25.78 4.26
C ARG A 156 2.15 25.81 4.66
N ILE A 157 1.26 25.34 3.79
CA ILE A 157 -0.19 25.34 4.04
C ILE A 157 -0.57 24.10 4.86
N MET A 158 -0.14 22.91 4.44
CA MET A 158 -0.56 21.63 5.03
C MET A 158 0.13 21.31 6.35
N PHE A 159 1.38 21.76 6.53
CA PHE A 159 2.18 21.46 7.73
C PHE A 159 2.41 22.70 8.60
N ARG A 160 1.62 23.77 8.42
CA ARG A 160 1.63 24.92 9.33
C ARG A 160 1.32 24.45 10.75
N GLY A 161 2.17 24.79 11.72
CA GLY A 161 1.95 24.38 13.12
C GLY A 161 2.59 23.04 13.50
N LEU A 162 3.05 22.21 12.54
CA LEU A 162 3.81 21.00 12.83
C LEU A 162 5.27 21.35 13.13
N HIS A 163 5.58 21.59 14.41
CA HIS A 163 6.93 21.92 14.88
C HIS A 163 7.62 20.74 15.60
N SER A 164 6.93 19.59 15.74
CA SER A 164 7.43 18.50 16.58
C SER A 164 8.34 17.55 15.80
N GLN A 165 9.61 17.52 16.19
CA GLN A 165 10.65 16.57 15.76
C GLN A 165 10.43 15.13 16.26
N ARG A 166 9.27 14.77 16.82
CA ARG A 166 9.04 13.42 17.35
C ARG A 166 8.74 12.45 16.21
N ALA A 167 9.82 11.89 15.69
CA ALA A 167 9.85 10.71 14.85
C ALA A 167 8.92 9.62 15.43
N CYS A 168 8.04 9.06 14.59
CA CYS A 168 7.71 7.65 14.78
C CYS A 168 9.04 6.88 14.74
N PRO A 169 9.27 5.86 15.58
CA PRO A 169 10.56 5.18 15.64
C PRO A 169 11.06 4.80 14.24
N GLY A 170 12.16 5.41 13.79
CA GLY A 170 12.81 5.11 12.50
C GLY A 170 12.48 6.01 11.30
N TYR A 171 11.67 7.07 11.42
CA TYR A 171 11.35 7.96 10.29
C TYR A 171 11.52 9.46 10.62
N SER A 172 12.13 10.22 9.70
CA SER A 172 12.28 11.68 9.80
C SER A 172 11.15 12.42 9.09
N TRP A 173 10.43 13.26 9.84
CA TRP A 173 9.34 14.08 9.31
C TRP A 173 9.85 15.33 8.58
N TYR A 174 9.00 15.89 7.74
CA TYR A 174 9.17 17.23 7.17
C TYR A 174 9.38 18.27 8.28
N VAL A 175 10.49 19.02 8.17
CA VAL A 175 10.76 20.20 9.01
C VAL A 175 10.38 21.43 8.17
N PRO A 176 9.34 22.19 8.54
CA PRO A 176 9.02 23.42 7.82
C PRO A 176 10.21 24.38 7.87
N VAL A 177 10.60 24.88 6.70
CA VAL A 177 11.50 26.04 6.61
C VAL A 177 10.69 27.27 7.04
N GLY A 178 11.01 27.80 8.21
CA GLY A 178 10.30 28.94 8.78
C GLY A 178 10.83 29.39 10.14
N ASN A 179 12.16 29.50 10.30
CA ASN A 179 12.73 30.31 11.38
C ASN A 179 12.64 31.81 11.02
N GLU A 180 11.46 32.30 10.67
CA GLU A 180 11.20 33.75 10.73
C GLU A 180 10.33 34.08 11.95
N GLU A 181 9.50 33.14 12.43
CA GLU A 181 8.75 33.32 13.67
C GLU A 181 9.53 32.91 14.94
N ALA A 182 10.60 32.12 14.80
CA ALA A 182 11.47 31.76 15.93
C ALA A 182 12.43 32.90 16.35
N GLU A 183 12.71 33.86 15.46
CA GLU A 183 13.49 35.06 15.79
C GLU A 183 12.61 36.18 16.37
N ASN A 184 11.34 36.29 15.96
CA ASN A 184 10.45 37.33 16.48
C ASN A 184 9.85 37.03 17.88
N MET A 185 10.07 35.84 18.42
CA MET A 185 9.63 35.46 19.78
C MET A 185 10.77 35.44 20.80
N ARG A 186 11.88 36.16 20.51
CA ARG A 186 13.00 36.41 21.43
C ARG A 186 13.17 37.87 21.85
N CYS A 187 12.28 38.78 21.41
CA CYS A 187 12.36 40.20 21.73
C CYS A 187 11.02 40.74 22.26
N VAL A 188 10.53 40.21 23.38
CA VAL A 188 9.59 40.92 24.26
C VAL A 188 9.98 40.61 25.70
N ASP A 189 11.13 41.14 26.11
CA ASP A 189 11.47 41.40 27.52
C ASP A 189 12.49 42.54 27.50
N GLY A 190 11.98 43.76 27.65
CA GLY A 190 12.71 45.01 27.76
C GLY A 190 11.81 46.06 28.39
#